data_AF-A0A9D9BQQ3-F1
#
_entry.id   AF-A0A9D9BQQ3-F1
#
_cell.length_a   1.000
_cell.length_b   1.000
_cell.length_c   1.000
_cell.angle_alpha   90.00
_cell.angle_beta   90.00
_cell.angle_gamma   90.00
#
_symmetry.space_group_name_H-M   'P 1'
#
loop_
_entity.id
_entity.type
_entity.pdbx_description
1 polymer ?
#
loop_
_entity_poly.entity_id
_entity_poly.type
_entity_poly.pdbx_seq_one_letter_code
_entity_poly.pdbx_strand_id
1 'polypeptide(L)'
;MKKHLLIAAFAFFLIGGSQMSFAQTKLENQKVAIENADSSVKKNAQKVINLLEREAKLDADQKTKVYDIFAAVDKKLRAIDMIEDAEEQKQKKTKMQAYINQKLQQVLTQEQYKLYLTKTATAY
;
A
#
# COMPACT_ATOMS: atom_id res chain seq x y z
N MET A 1 -48.24 7.25 -47.66
CA MET A 1 -46.98 6.52 -47.40
C MET A 1 -46.30 7.17 -46.21
N LYS A 2 -46.29 6.50 -45.06
CA LYS A 2 -45.64 6.95 -43.81
C LYS A 2 -44.58 5.90 -43.46
N LYS A 3 -43.50 6.34 -42.81
CA LYS A 3 -42.47 5.57 -42.07
C LYS A 3 -41.07 5.71 -42.66
N HIS A 4 -40.36 6.79 -42.33
CA HIS A 4 -38.89 6.77 -42.16
C HIS A 4 -38.51 7.81 -41.10
N LEU A 5 -38.90 7.52 -39.87
CA LEU A 5 -38.38 8.12 -38.65
C LEU A 5 -38.25 6.95 -37.70
N LEU A 6 -37.12 6.86 -37.00
CA LEU A 6 -36.60 5.69 -36.27
C LEU A 6 -35.62 4.89 -37.12
N ILE A 7 -34.33 5.22 -37.01
CA ILE A 7 -33.21 4.32 -36.71
C ILE A 7 -31.96 5.21 -36.80
N ALA A 8 -31.60 5.89 -35.71
CA ALA A 8 -30.25 6.45 -35.52
C ALA A 8 -29.91 6.73 -34.04
N ALA A 9 -30.62 6.11 -33.09
CA ALA A 9 -30.44 6.37 -31.65
C ALA A 9 -29.63 5.28 -30.92
N PHE A 10 -28.93 4.39 -31.63
CA PHE A 10 -28.23 3.23 -31.03
C PHE A 10 -26.70 3.25 -31.20
N ALA A 11 -26.09 4.41 -31.49
CA ALA A 11 -24.63 4.51 -31.68
C ALA A 11 -23.87 5.17 -30.51
N PHE A 12 -24.54 5.65 -29.45
CA PHE A 12 -23.86 6.37 -28.36
C PHE A 12 -23.61 5.57 -27.07
N PHE A 13 -23.96 4.28 -27.00
CA PHE A 13 -23.74 3.46 -25.80
C PHE A 13 -22.49 2.57 -25.82
N LEU A 14 -21.65 2.61 -26.86
CA LEU A 14 -20.49 1.71 -26.98
C LEU A 14 -19.15 2.31 -26.51
N ILE A 15 -19.13 3.53 -25.96
CA ILE A 15 -17.89 4.18 -25.47
C ILE A 15 -17.95 4.48 -23.96
N GLY A 16 -18.77 3.75 -23.20
CA GLY A 16 -18.89 3.93 -21.75
C GLY A 16 -18.30 2.80 -20.88
N GLY A 17 -17.89 1.68 -21.48
CA GLY A 17 -17.70 0.43 -20.72
C GLY A 17 -16.28 0.07 -20.28
N SER A 18 -15.23 0.73 -20.77
CA SER A 18 -13.85 0.20 -20.61
C SER A 18 -13.14 0.58 -19.31
N GLN A 19 -13.66 1.53 -18.51
CA GLN A 19 -12.94 1.95 -17.30
C GLN A 19 -13.04 0.96 -16.12
N MET A 20 -14.08 0.11 -16.07
CA MET A 20 -14.23 -0.88 -14.98
C MET A 20 -13.23 -2.04 -15.06
N SER A 21 -12.85 -2.48 -16.26
CA SER A 21 -11.92 -3.61 -16.42
C SER A 21 -10.51 -3.28 -15.92
N PHE A 22 -10.02 -2.05 -16.12
CA PHE A 22 -8.67 -1.66 -15.69
C PHE A 22 -8.55 -1.53 -14.16
N ALA A 23 -9.63 -1.11 -13.48
CA ALA A 23 -9.65 -1.03 -12.03
C ALA A 23 -9.56 -2.42 -11.38
N GLN A 24 -10.26 -3.40 -11.96
CA GLN A 24 -10.27 -4.77 -11.45
C GLN A 24 -8.94 -5.48 -11.70
N THR A 25 -8.33 -5.31 -12.88
CA THR A 25 -6.99 -5.88 -13.18
C THR A 25 -5.90 -5.34 -12.25
N LYS A 26 -5.96 -4.05 -11.87
CA LYS A 26 -5.00 -3.45 -10.96
C LYS A 26 -5.10 -4.03 -9.54
N LEU A 27 -6.32 -4.22 -9.05
CA LEU A 27 -6.59 -4.82 -7.73
C LEU A 27 -6.16 -6.29 -7.68
N GLU A 28 -6.43 -7.05 -8.75
CA GLU A 28 -6.11 -8.47 -8.82
C GLU A 28 -4.59 -8.70 -8.92
N ASN A 29 -3.89 -7.91 -9.73
CA ASN A 29 -2.43 -7.94 -9.80
C ASN A 29 -1.77 -7.53 -8.48
N GLN A 30 -2.34 -6.57 -7.75
CA GLN A 30 -1.85 -6.22 -6.41
C GLN A 30 -2.07 -7.35 -5.39
N LYS A 31 -3.22 -8.03 -5.43
CA LYS A 31 -3.49 -9.16 -4.53
C LYS A 31 -2.49 -10.31 -4.76
N VAL A 32 -2.19 -10.64 -6.01
CA VAL A 32 -1.19 -11.64 -6.38
C VAL A 32 0.23 -11.19 -5.95
N ALA A 33 0.56 -9.91 -6.06
CA ALA A 33 1.84 -9.38 -5.59
C ALA A 33 2.00 -9.48 -4.06
N ILE A 34 0.92 -9.30 -3.29
CA ILE A 34 0.92 -9.47 -1.83
C ILE A 34 1.12 -10.94 -1.44
N GLU A 35 0.47 -11.87 -2.15
CA GLU A 35 0.60 -13.31 -1.88
C GLU A 35 2.01 -13.83 -2.15
N ASN A 36 2.70 -13.28 -3.16
CA ASN A 36 4.07 -13.65 -3.53
C ASN A 36 5.16 -12.81 -2.83
N ALA A 37 4.78 -11.88 -1.95
CA ALA A 37 5.75 -11.06 -1.23
C ALA A 37 6.62 -11.91 -0.29
N ASP A 38 7.91 -11.58 -0.21
CA ASP A 38 8.85 -12.26 0.68
C ASP A 38 8.35 -12.19 2.14
N SER A 39 8.60 -13.27 2.89
CA SER A 39 8.29 -13.40 4.31
C SER A 39 8.70 -12.19 5.16
N SER A 40 9.82 -11.51 4.87
CA SER A 40 10.26 -10.32 5.62
C SER A 40 9.39 -9.09 5.34
N VAL A 41 9.05 -8.87 4.07
CA VAL A 41 8.12 -7.82 3.63
C VAL A 41 6.79 -8.02 4.33
N LYS A 42 6.27 -9.24 4.26
CA LYS A 42 4.98 -9.59 4.84
C LYS A 42 4.98 -9.36 6.35
N LYS A 43 6.00 -9.87 7.05
CA LYS A 43 6.15 -9.71 8.49
C LYS A 43 6.20 -8.24 8.93
N ASN A 44 6.95 -7.40 8.21
CA ASN A 44 7.09 -5.99 8.58
C ASN A 44 5.81 -5.18 8.30
N ALA A 45 5.16 -5.41 7.16
CA ALA A 45 3.86 -4.81 6.87
C ALA A 45 2.80 -5.24 7.88
N GLN A 46 2.76 -6.54 8.22
CA GLN A 46 1.81 -7.09 9.18
C GLN A 46 2.00 -6.49 10.59
N LYS A 47 3.23 -6.15 11.01
CA LYS A 47 3.44 -5.44 12.28
C LYS A 47 2.69 -4.11 12.32
N VAL A 48 2.78 -3.31 11.25
CA VAL A 48 2.08 -2.02 11.17
C VAL A 48 0.56 -2.23 11.11
N ILE A 49 0.12 -3.17 10.28
CA ILE A 49 -1.32 -3.48 10.13
C ILE A 49 -1.92 -3.94 11.46
N ASN A 50 -1.30 -4.91 12.13
CA ASN A 50 -1.78 -5.47 13.38
C ASN A 50 -1.77 -4.44 14.52
N LEU A 51 -0.79 -3.53 14.53
CA LEU A 51 -0.69 -2.44 15.50
C LEU A 51 -1.90 -1.50 15.42
N LEU A 52 -2.43 -1.29 14.21
CA LEU A 52 -3.55 -0.38 13.95
C LEU A 52 -4.91 -1.08 13.86
N GLU A 53 -4.94 -2.41 13.71
CA GLU A 53 -6.14 -3.18 13.39
C GLU A 53 -7.25 -3.07 14.45
N ARG A 54 -6.89 -2.90 15.73
CA ARG A 54 -7.86 -2.85 16.83
C ARG A 54 -8.56 -1.51 16.98
N GLU A 55 -7.86 -0.40 16.73
CA GLU A 55 -8.30 0.93 17.13
C GLU A 55 -8.64 1.83 15.94
N ALA A 56 -7.98 1.65 14.79
CA ALA A 56 -8.12 2.57 13.66
C ALA A 56 -8.26 1.86 12.31
N LYS A 57 -8.57 0.55 12.32
CA LYS A 57 -8.81 -0.37 11.18
C LYS A 57 -8.43 0.21 9.81
N LEU A 58 -7.36 -0.32 9.22
CA LEU A 58 -7.03 0.02 7.84
C LEU A 58 -8.02 -0.62 6.86
N ASP A 59 -8.37 0.12 5.82
CA ASP A 59 -9.06 -0.45 4.66
C ASP A 59 -8.11 -1.32 3.79
N ALA A 60 -8.67 -1.99 2.77
CA ALA A 60 -7.91 -2.89 1.92
C ALA A 60 -6.85 -2.19 1.05
N ASP A 61 -7.10 -0.96 0.61
CA ASP A 61 -6.17 -0.17 -0.20
C ASP A 61 -5.00 0.31 0.67
N GLN A 62 -5.28 0.80 1.88
CA GLN A 62 -4.26 1.17 2.86
C GLN A 62 -3.38 -0.01 3.23
N LYS A 63 -3.96 -1.20 3.50
CA LYS A 63 -3.18 -2.43 3.77
C LYS A 63 -2.25 -2.76 2.62
N THR A 64 -2.76 -2.68 1.38
CA THR A 64 -1.97 -2.92 0.16
C THR A 64 -0.81 -1.94 0.04
N LYS A 65 -1.08 -0.64 0.22
CA LYS A 65 -0.04 0.40 0.18
C LYS A 65 1.01 0.23 1.28
N VAL A 66 0.63 -0.26 2.47
CA VAL A 66 1.59 -0.62 3.52
C VAL A 66 2.51 -1.75 3.07
N TYR A 67 1.98 -2.81 2.43
CA TYR A 67 2.82 -3.85 1.82
C TYR A 67 3.77 -3.30 0.78
N ASP A 68 3.29 -2.44 -0.13
CA ASP A 68 4.10 -1.84 -1.20
C ASP A 68 5.26 -1.01 -0.63
N ILE A 69 5.04 -0.27 0.47
CA ILE A 69 6.11 0.47 1.15
C ILE A 69 7.22 -0.48 1.60
N PHE A 70 6.86 -1.58 2.27
CA PHE A 70 7.85 -2.54 2.78
C PHE A 70 8.53 -3.34 1.67
N ALA A 71 7.80 -3.67 0.59
CA ALA A 71 8.37 -4.29 -0.60
C ALA A 71 9.44 -3.40 -1.24
N ALA A 72 9.19 -2.10 -1.34
CA ALA A 72 10.11 -1.14 -1.95
C ALA A 72 11.41 -0.94 -1.15
N VAL A 73 11.37 -1.12 0.18
CA VAL A 73 12.53 -0.91 1.05
C VAL A 73 13.24 -2.19 1.49
N ASP A 74 12.67 -3.37 1.27
CA ASP A 74 13.18 -4.65 1.78
C ASP A 74 14.64 -4.92 1.40
N LYS A 75 14.98 -4.76 0.11
CA LYS A 75 16.37 -4.93 -0.36
C LYS A 75 17.34 -4.02 0.39
N LYS A 76 16.94 -2.77 0.67
CA LYS A 76 17.78 -1.80 1.39
C LYS A 76 17.85 -2.13 2.87
N LEU A 77 16.76 -2.57 3.49
CA LEU A 77 16.76 -3.02 4.89
C LEU A 77 17.71 -4.21 5.09
N ARG A 78 17.65 -5.23 4.22
CA ARG A 78 18.57 -6.36 4.24
C ARG A 78 20.03 -5.94 4.09
N ALA A 79 20.30 -5.03 3.15
CA ALA A 79 21.65 -4.50 2.96
C ALA A 79 22.15 -3.72 4.20
N ILE A 80 21.27 -2.99 4.89
CA ILE A 80 21.59 -2.31 6.14
C ILE A 80 21.89 -3.32 7.26
N ASP A 81 21.11 -4.40 7.37
CA ASP A 81 21.32 -5.45 8.37
C ASP A 81 22.64 -6.21 8.20
N MET A 82 23.24 -6.17 6.99
CA MET A 82 24.55 -6.77 6.69
C MET A 82 25.74 -5.85 7.01
N ILE A 83 25.51 -4.61 7.44
CA ILE A 83 26.59 -3.69 7.83
C ILE A 83 27.19 -4.14 9.17
N GLU A 84 28.51 -4.34 9.19
CA GLU A 84 29.26 -4.78 10.38
C GLU A 84 29.41 -3.67 11.43
N ASP A 85 29.66 -2.43 11.00
CA ASP A 85 29.77 -1.29 11.91
C ASP A 85 28.40 -0.98 12.53
N ALA A 86 28.31 -1.16 13.85
CA ALA A 86 27.05 -1.02 14.58
C ALA A 86 26.51 0.42 14.57
N GLU A 87 27.39 1.42 14.56
CA GLU A 87 26.99 2.82 14.57
C GLU A 87 26.51 3.25 13.18
N GLU A 88 27.22 2.85 12.12
CA GLU A 88 26.76 3.06 10.74
C GLU A 88 25.44 2.32 10.47
N GLN A 89 25.33 1.06 10.91
CA GLN A 89 24.11 0.28 10.80
C GLN A 89 22.95 1.02 11.47
N LYS A 90 23.13 1.47 12.71
CA LYS A 90 22.11 2.23 13.46
C LYS A 90 21.69 3.49 12.73
N GLN A 91 22.65 4.29 12.26
CA GLN A 91 22.35 5.54 11.53
C GLN A 91 21.55 5.28 10.25
N LYS A 92 21.91 4.26 9.46
CA LYS A 92 21.15 3.91 8.26
C LYS A 92 19.77 3.35 8.59
N LYS A 93 19.63 2.55 9.65
CA LYS A 93 18.33 2.09 10.16
C LYS A 93 17.43 3.25 10.55
N THR A 94 17.95 4.24 11.28
CA THR A 94 17.18 5.44 11.66
C THR A 94 16.72 6.23 10.45
N LYS A 95 17.60 6.44 9.46
CA LYS A 95 17.24 7.11 8.19
C LYS A 95 16.16 6.33 7.42
N MET A 96 16.27 5.00 7.37
CA MET A 96 15.28 4.15 6.71
C MET A 96 13.93 4.21 7.44
N GLN A 97 13.92 4.19 8.77
CA GLN A 97 12.70 4.31 9.55
C GLN A 97 12.03 5.67 9.33
N ALA A 98 12.79 6.76 9.27
CA ALA A 98 12.25 8.09 8.96
C ALA A 98 11.58 8.12 7.57
N TYR A 99 12.21 7.50 6.57
CA TYR A 99 11.62 7.35 5.23
C TYR A 99 10.32 6.54 5.25
N ILE A 100 10.30 5.39 5.94
CA ILE A 100 9.09 4.56 6.09
C ILE A 100 7.98 5.37 6.77
N ASN A 101 8.28 6.09 7.85
CA ASN A 101 7.31 6.93 8.56
C ASN A 101 6.71 8.01 7.64
N GLN A 102 7.53 8.68 6.85
CA GLN A 102 7.06 9.66 5.86
C GLN A 102 6.11 9.02 4.83
N LYS A 103 6.40 7.79 4.37
CA LYS A 103 5.52 7.07 3.45
C LYS A 103 4.22 6.62 4.10
N LEU A 104 4.27 6.14 5.34
CA LEU A 104 3.07 5.78 6.10
C LEU A 104 2.16 7.00 6.33
N GLN A 105 2.72 8.18 6.59
CA GLN A 105 1.94 9.42 6.74
C GLN A 105 1.13 9.77 5.48
N GLN A 106 1.60 9.37 4.28
CA GLN A 106 0.90 9.62 3.01
C GLN A 106 -0.23 8.62 2.74
N VAL A 107 -0.21 7.46 3.42
CA VAL A 107 -1.16 6.37 3.21
C VAL A 107 -2.23 6.34 4.30
N LEU A 108 -1.83 6.64 5.53
CA LEU A 108 -2.69 6.63 6.71
C LEU A 108 -3.41 7.97 6.86
N THR A 109 -4.57 7.95 7.51
CA THR A 109 -5.20 9.18 7.99
C THR A 109 -4.34 9.79 9.09
N GLN A 110 -4.55 11.08 9.38
CA GLN A 110 -3.81 11.77 10.44
C GLN A 110 -3.98 11.08 11.81
N GLU A 111 -5.17 10.58 12.11
CA GLU A 111 -5.48 9.84 13.34
C GLU A 111 -4.76 8.49 13.40
N GLN A 112 -4.82 7.72 12.31
CA GLN A 112 -4.11 6.43 12.19
C GLN A 112 -2.59 6.62 12.32
N TYR A 113 -2.03 7.66 11.70
CA TYR A 113 -0.61 7.95 11.78
C TYR A 113 -0.19 8.41 13.17
N LYS A 114 -0.98 9.23 13.85
CA LYS A 114 -0.74 9.62 15.25
C LYS A 114 -0.78 8.41 16.18
N LEU A 115 -1.73 7.50 15.97
CA LEU A 115 -1.80 6.25 16.72
C LEU A 115 -0.56 5.38 16.48
N TYR A 116 -0.15 5.24 15.21
CA TYR A 116 1.07 4.53 14.82
C TYR A 116 2.31 5.07 15.57
N LEU A 117 2.53 6.37 15.57
CA LEU A 117 3.65 7.00 16.29
C LEU A 117 3.57 6.76 17.80
N THR A 118 2.38 6.84 18.39
CA THR A 118 2.19 6.63 19.83
C THR A 118 2.55 5.20 20.26
N LYS A 119 2.07 4.20 19.50
CA LYS A 119 2.31 2.77 19.80
C LYS A 119 3.75 2.34 19.51
N THR A 120 4.41 2.94 18.52
CA THR A 120 5.82 2.65 18.22
C THR A 120 6.78 3.31 19.21
N ALA A 121 6.43 4.48 19.75
CA ALA A 121 7.20 5.14 20.81
C ALA A 121 7.12 4.42 22.17
N THR A 122 6.04 3.68 22.44
CA THR A 122 5.83 2.91 23.68
C THR A 122 6.31 1.46 23.60
N ALA A 123 6.88 1.04 22.45
CA ALA A 123 7.41 -0.32 22.25
C ALA A 123 8.89 -0.48 22.68
N TYR A 124 9.43 0.52 23.38
CA TYR A 124 10.76 0.56 23.99
C TYR A 124 10.64 0.95 25.46
#